data_AF-A0A7Y5PLJ4-F1
#
_entry.id   AF-A0A7Y5PLJ4-F1
#
_cell.length_a   1.000
_cell.length_b   1.000
_cell.length_c   1.000
_cell.angle_alpha   90.00
_cell.angle_beta   90.00
_cell.angle_gamma   90.00
#
_symmetry.space_group_name_H-M   'P 1'
#
loop_
_entity.id
_entity.type
_entity.pdbx_description
1 polymer ?
#
loop_
_entity_poly.entity_id
_entity_poly.type
_entity_poly.pdbx_seq_one_letter_code
_entity_poly.pdbx_strand_id
1 'polypeptide(L)'
;AVVLASWAACALFAGRAAFLLVGAMLATAMSANVFVWIIPGQRKVVAAMLAGQPVDPRHGQRAKQRSVHNTYFTLPVLVAMLSNHYGWLTQGPRNWIVLVVLMLAGALIRHSFVARHKARLHGRRAPWEFAVVGCALLGALAVALAPARPARTEATAPVRFEQVRAVVEQRCVPCHNAQLAQKGVALHTPELLQRNAQAVYQQAALLRLMPLNNATLITEEERSLIGRWFEAGAPLR
;
A
#
# COMPACT_ATOMS: atom_id res chain seq x y z
N ALA A 1 16.66 10.45 -0.82
CA ALA A 1 15.62 10.73 -1.84
C ALA A 1 14.32 9.97 -1.56
N VAL A 2 14.29 8.64 -1.66
CA VAL A 2 13.03 7.85 -1.49
C VAL A 2 12.37 8.09 -0.14
N VAL A 3 13.12 8.05 0.97
CA VAL A 3 12.58 8.31 2.33
C VAL A 3 11.93 9.68 2.45
N LEU A 4 12.60 10.73 1.97
CA LEU A 4 12.07 12.10 1.97
C LEU A 4 10.82 12.21 1.09
N ALA A 5 10.81 11.58 -0.09
CA ALA A 5 9.65 11.55 -0.96
C ALA A 5 8.47 10.80 -0.33
N SER A 6 8.72 9.67 0.36
CA SER A 6 7.70 8.92 1.10
C SER A 6 7.12 9.73 2.24
N TRP A 7 7.95 10.41 3.01
CA TRP A 7 7.51 11.29 4.09
C TRP A 7 6.69 12.46 3.54
N ALA A 8 7.19 13.18 2.54
CA ALA A 8 6.49 14.32 1.94
C ALA A 8 5.16 13.90 1.30
N ALA A 9 5.13 12.78 0.58
CA ALA A 9 3.91 12.27 -0.03
C ALA A 9 2.85 11.92 1.03
N CYS A 10 3.23 11.27 2.12
CA CYS A 10 2.30 10.92 3.19
C CYS A 10 1.89 12.11 4.07
N ALA A 11 2.72 13.17 4.11
CA ALA A 11 2.39 14.41 4.81
C ALA A 11 1.41 15.28 4.00
N LEU A 12 1.49 15.25 2.66
CA LEU A 12 0.70 16.10 1.77
C LEU A 12 -0.56 15.42 1.23
N PHE A 13 -0.57 14.09 1.13
CA PHE A 13 -1.65 13.33 0.51
C PHE A 13 -2.18 12.21 1.41
N ALA A 14 -3.41 11.78 1.13
CA ALA A 14 -3.98 10.57 1.72
C ALA A 14 -3.04 9.37 1.51
N GLY A 15 -2.89 8.49 2.52
CA GLY A 15 -1.90 7.41 2.50
C GLY A 15 -1.98 6.51 1.26
N ARG A 16 -3.19 6.21 0.78
CA ARG A 16 -3.44 5.46 -0.45
C ARG A 16 -2.86 6.14 -1.69
N ALA A 17 -3.07 7.45 -1.82
CA ALA A 17 -2.52 8.25 -2.90
C ALA A 17 -1.00 8.40 -2.76
N ALA A 18 -0.51 8.64 -1.53
CA ALA A 18 0.89 8.80 -1.24
C ALA A 18 1.73 7.58 -1.69
N PHE A 19 1.30 6.36 -1.36
CA PHE A 19 2.01 5.14 -1.75
C PHE A 19 2.06 4.98 -3.27
N LEU A 20 0.95 5.23 -3.97
CA LEU A 20 0.90 5.22 -5.43
C LEU A 20 1.82 6.26 -6.06
N LEU A 21 1.84 7.49 -5.54
CA LEU A 21 2.70 8.57 -6.05
C LEU A 21 4.18 8.22 -5.91
N VAL A 22 4.59 7.64 -4.77
CA VAL A 22 5.98 7.18 -4.58
C VAL A 22 6.29 6.02 -5.52
N GLY A 23 5.36 5.05 -5.67
CA GLY A 23 5.50 3.97 -6.65
C GLY A 23 5.65 4.48 -8.07
N ALA A 24 4.84 5.47 -8.46
CA ALA A 24 4.87 6.09 -9.79
C ALA A 24 6.16 6.87 -10.04
N MET A 25 6.66 7.58 -9.03
CA MET A 25 7.96 8.25 -9.10
C MET A 25 9.09 7.25 -9.35
N LEU A 26 9.12 6.13 -8.63
CA LEU A 26 10.12 5.08 -8.81
C LEU A 26 9.99 4.41 -10.19
N ALA A 27 8.77 4.08 -10.62
CA ALA A 27 8.51 3.48 -11.94
C ALA A 27 8.93 4.43 -13.08
N THR A 28 8.63 5.72 -12.95
CA THR A 28 9.06 6.75 -13.91
C THR A 28 10.58 6.84 -13.98
N ALA A 29 11.27 6.81 -12.83
CA ALA A 29 12.73 6.78 -12.80
C ALA A 29 13.29 5.51 -13.46
N MET A 30 12.63 4.36 -13.29
CA MET A 30 13.01 3.11 -13.96
C MET A 30 12.87 3.20 -15.49
N SER A 31 11.77 3.78 -15.98
CA SER A 31 11.55 4.01 -17.41
C SER A 31 12.57 4.99 -17.97
N ALA A 32 12.82 6.12 -17.29
CA ALA A 32 13.82 7.09 -17.71
C ALA A 32 15.23 6.49 -17.79
N ASN A 33 15.60 5.62 -16.86
CA ASN A 33 16.84 4.86 -16.90
C ASN A 33 16.98 4.04 -18.20
N VAL A 34 15.89 3.44 -18.69
CA VAL A 34 15.88 2.65 -19.92
C VAL A 34 15.93 3.53 -21.17
N PHE A 35 15.00 4.49 -21.28
CA PHE A 35 14.84 5.32 -22.48
C PHE A 35 15.98 6.31 -22.71
N VAL A 36 16.55 6.87 -21.65
CA VAL A 36 17.57 7.93 -21.77
C VAL A 36 18.99 7.36 -21.76
N TRP A 37 19.23 6.29 -21.01
CA TRP A 37 20.60 5.80 -20.77
C TRP A 37 20.90 4.44 -21.38
N ILE A 38 20.02 3.45 -21.20
CA ILE A 38 20.29 2.06 -21.60
C ILE A 38 20.14 1.91 -23.12
N ILE A 39 18.95 2.19 -23.67
CA ILE A 39 18.67 1.98 -25.10
C ILE A 39 19.61 2.82 -25.99
N PRO A 40 19.78 4.14 -25.76
CA PRO A 40 20.68 4.93 -26.60
C PRO A 40 22.14 4.48 -26.50
N GLY A 41 22.59 4.09 -25.31
CA GLY A 41 23.93 3.56 -25.10
C GLY A 41 24.15 2.23 -25.83
N GLN A 42 23.19 1.31 -25.74
CA GLN A 42 23.22 0.03 -26.45
C GLN A 42 23.25 0.21 -27.97
N ARG A 43 22.44 1.13 -28.52
CA ARG A 43 22.44 1.44 -29.95
C ARG A 43 23.81 1.92 -30.44
N LYS A 44 24.49 2.79 -29.67
CA LYS A 44 25.85 3.26 -29.99
C LYS A 44 26.88 2.15 -29.96
N VAL A 45 26.82 1.27 -28.95
CA VAL A 45 27.73 0.12 -28.84
C VAL A 45 27.54 -0.83 -30.03
N VAL A 46 26.29 -1.18 -30.37
CA VAL A 46 26.00 -2.06 -31.52
C VAL A 46 26.48 -1.45 -32.83
N ALA A 47 26.25 -0.15 -33.05
CA ALA A 47 26.71 0.54 -34.26
C ALA A 47 28.25 0.52 -34.39
N ALA A 48 28.97 0.77 -33.30
CA ALA A 48 30.44 0.72 -33.30
C ALA A 48 30.97 -0.69 -33.61
N MET A 49 30.34 -1.73 -33.02
CA MET A 49 30.71 -3.13 -33.29
C MET A 49 30.46 -3.51 -34.75
N LEU A 50 29.34 -3.12 -35.34
CA LEU A 50 29.03 -3.36 -36.76
C LEU A 50 30.01 -2.63 -37.69
N ALA A 51 30.49 -1.45 -37.28
CA ALA A 51 31.46 -0.67 -38.03
C ALA A 51 32.93 -1.09 -37.80
N GLY A 52 33.19 -2.12 -36.98
CA GLY A 52 34.55 -2.53 -36.60
C GLY A 52 35.33 -1.46 -35.81
N GLN A 53 34.64 -0.48 -35.22
CA GLN A 53 35.23 0.60 -34.44
C GLN A 53 35.40 0.22 -32.96
N PRO A 54 36.35 0.83 -32.25
CA PRO A 54 36.51 0.62 -30.82
C PRO A 54 35.26 1.06 -30.05
N VAL A 55 34.81 0.22 -29.11
CA VAL A 55 33.61 0.46 -28.30
C VAL A 55 33.95 1.34 -27.09
N ASP A 56 33.21 2.44 -26.90
CA ASP A 56 33.34 3.26 -25.68
C ASP A 56 32.75 2.50 -24.46
N PRO A 57 33.58 2.13 -23.45
CA PRO A 57 33.12 1.39 -22.29
C PRO A 57 32.16 2.17 -21.39
N ARG A 58 32.12 3.52 -21.48
CA ARG A 58 31.26 4.37 -20.66
C ARG A 58 29.78 4.05 -20.87
N HIS A 59 29.38 3.68 -22.09
CA HIS A 59 28.00 3.28 -22.38
C HIS A 59 27.60 2.02 -21.62
N GLY A 60 28.45 0.99 -21.62
CA GLY A 60 28.21 -0.25 -20.88
C GLY A 60 28.20 -0.05 -19.36
N GLN A 61 29.15 0.71 -18.83
CA GLN A 61 29.23 1.00 -17.39
C GLN A 61 27.99 1.75 -16.89
N ARG A 62 27.56 2.78 -17.62
CA ARG A 62 26.36 3.55 -17.27
C ARG A 62 25.10 2.69 -17.39
N ALA A 63 24.96 1.92 -18.45
CA ALA A 63 23.83 1.01 -18.62
C ALA A 63 23.75 -0.02 -17.48
N LYS A 64 24.90 -0.59 -17.06
CA LYS A 64 24.99 -1.50 -15.91
C LYS A 64 24.54 -0.80 -14.63
N GLN A 65 25.03 0.40 -14.35
CA GLN A 65 24.63 1.16 -13.16
C GLN A 65 23.10 1.40 -13.11
N ARG A 66 22.51 1.80 -14.24
CA ARG A 66 21.06 2.04 -14.34
C ARG A 66 20.24 0.75 -14.21
N SER A 67 20.71 -0.35 -14.80
CA SER A 67 20.08 -1.66 -14.66
C SER A 67 20.12 -2.17 -13.21
N VAL A 68 21.22 -1.91 -12.50
CA VAL A 68 21.32 -2.19 -11.06
C VAL A 68 20.27 -1.41 -10.28
N HIS A 69 20.12 -0.09 -10.50
CA HIS A 69 19.05 0.68 -9.85
C HIS A 69 17.66 0.10 -10.12
N ASN A 70 17.34 -0.20 -11.38
CA ASN A 70 16.04 -0.77 -11.77
C ASN A 70 15.80 -2.12 -11.09
N THR A 71 16.84 -2.95 -10.97
CA THR A 71 16.78 -4.24 -10.29
C THR A 71 16.32 -4.09 -8.84
N TYR A 72 16.84 -3.11 -8.11
CA TYR A 72 16.46 -2.86 -6.71
C TYR A 72 15.12 -2.15 -6.55
N PHE A 73 14.66 -1.41 -7.56
CA PHE A 73 13.36 -0.72 -7.52
C PHE A 73 12.17 -1.63 -7.82
N THR A 74 12.36 -2.77 -8.47
CA THR A 74 11.24 -3.63 -8.91
C THR A 74 10.33 -4.06 -7.76
N LEU A 75 10.87 -4.67 -6.70
CA LEU A 75 10.04 -5.10 -5.55
C LEU A 75 9.43 -3.92 -4.78
N PRO A 76 10.18 -2.84 -4.45
CA PRO A 76 9.60 -1.62 -3.89
C PRO A 76 8.43 -1.04 -4.69
N VAL A 77 8.55 -0.96 -6.02
CA VAL A 77 7.50 -0.43 -6.91
C VAL A 77 6.26 -1.31 -6.86
N LEU A 78 6.43 -2.63 -6.95
CA LEU A 78 5.30 -3.57 -6.90
C LEU A 78 4.54 -3.44 -5.58
N VAL A 79 5.25 -3.39 -4.45
CA VAL A 79 4.62 -3.24 -3.14
C VAL A 79 3.89 -1.90 -3.02
N ALA A 80 4.51 -0.80 -3.47
CA ALA A 80 3.87 0.51 -3.45
C ALA A 80 2.60 0.56 -4.33
N MET A 81 2.62 -0.04 -5.52
CA MET A 81 1.49 -0.05 -6.44
C MET A 81 0.35 -0.97 -5.98
N LEU A 82 0.66 -2.14 -5.41
CA LEU A 82 -0.34 -3.08 -4.89
C LEU A 82 -0.88 -2.68 -3.51
N SER A 83 -0.28 -1.70 -2.84
CA SER A 83 -0.69 -1.26 -1.49
C SER A 83 -2.17 -0.88 -1.38
N ASN A 84 -2.79 -0.42 -2.47
CA ASN A 84 -4.21 -0.07 -2.49
C ASN A 84 -5.14 -1.27 -2.24
N HIS A 85 -4.68 -2.50 -2.48
CA HIS A 85 -5.43 -3.71 -2.14
C HIS A 85 -5.38 -4.03 -0.64
N TYR A 86 -4.47 -3.40 0.10
CA TYR A 86 -4.19 -3.67 1.51
C TYR A 86 -4.31 -2.37 2.31
N GLY A 87 -5.53 -1.84 2.44
CA GLY A 87 -5.77 -0.50 3.01
C GLY A 87 -5.19 -0.27 4.40
N TRP A 88 -5.09 -1.33 5.21
CA TRP A 88 -4.47 -1.33 6.54
C TRP A 88 -3.02 -0.82 6.54
N LEU A 89 -2.27 -0.98 5.44
CA LEU A 89 -0.91 -0.45 5.31
C LEU A 89 -0.84 1.08 5.30
N THR A 90 -1.92 1.74 4.87
CA THR A 90 -1.94 3.17 4.54
C THR A 90 -2.65 4.05 5.56
N GLN A 91 -3.42 3.45 6.47
CA GLN A 91 -4.33 4.16 7.38
C GLN A 91 -3.65 4.73 8.64
N GLY A 92 -2.49 4.21 9.04
CA GLY A 92 -1.82 4.64 10.27
C GLY A 92 -1.15 6.02 10.16
N PRO A 93 -0.99 6.76 11.28
CA PRO A 93 -0.33 8.08 11.29
C PRO A 93 1.14 8.03 10.87
N ARG A 94 1.76 6.85 10.91
CA ARG A 94 3.15 6.58 10.52
C ARG A 94 3.25 5.75 9.24
N ASN A 95 2.26 5.85 8.36
CA ASN A 95 2.20 5.11 7.07
C ASN A 95 3.46 5.29 6.20
N TRP A 96 4.15 6.43 6.26
CA TRP A 96 5.42 6.62 5.54
C TRP A 96 6.53 5.69 6.02
N ILE A 97 6.57 5.36 7.32
CA ILE A 97 7.54 4.39 7.88
C ILE A 97 7.20 3.00 7.34
N VAL A 98 5.92 2.64 7.34
CA VAL A 98 5.42 1.38 6.77
C VAL A 98 5.90 1.24 5.32
N LEU A 99 5.73 2.29 4.50
CA LEU A 99 6.21 2.31 3.12
C LEU A 99 7.72 2.10 3.01
N VAL A 100 8.50 2.84 3.79
CA VAL A 100 9.97 2.75 3.76
C VAL A 100 10.46 1.36 4.18
N VAL A 101 9.87 0.77 5.23
CA VAL A 101 10.21 -0.58 5.71
C VAL A 101 9.88 -1.63 4.66
N LEU A 102 8.70 -1.53 4.03
CA LEU A 102 8.30 -2.43 2.95
C LEU A 102 9.26 -2.37 1.75
N MET A 103 9.65 -1.15 1.35
CA MET A 103 10.62 -0.95 0.27
C MET A 103 11.99 -1.49 0.63
N LEU A 104 12.46 -1.25 1.86
CA LEU A 104 13.74 -1.78 2.35
C LEU A 104 13.74 -3.31 2.37
N ALA A 105 12.68 -3.93 2.90
CA ALA A 105 12.53 -5.38 2.91
C ALA A 105 12.56 -5.96 1.48
N GLY A 106 11.81 -5.36 0.55
CA GLY A 106 11.85 -5.75 -0.86
C GLY A 106 13.25 -5.63 -1.47
N ALA A 107 13.96 -4.53 -1.21
CA ALA A 107 15.32 -4.33 -1.71
C ALA A 107 16.31 -5.37 -1.14
N LEU A 108 16.21 -5.71 0.15
CA LEU A 108 17.05 -6.72 0.81
C LEU A 108 16.78 -8.13 0.28
N ILE A 109 15.52 -8.49 0.09
CA ILE A 109 15.13 -9.77 -0.51
C ILE A 109 15.69 -9.85 -1.95
N ARG A 110 15.54 -8.79 -2.74
CA ARG A 110 16.13 -8.73 -4.08
C ARG A 110 17.66 -8.84 -4.04
N HIS A 111 18.30 -8.17 -3.09
CA HIS A 111 19.74 -8.25 -2.88
C HIS A 111 20.19 -9.69 -2.66
N SER A 112 19.49 -10.43 -1.81
CA SER A 112 19.79 -11.83 -1.52
C SER A 112 19.75 -12.71 -2.78
N PHE A 113 18.78 -12.49 -3.69
CA PHE A 113 18.69 -13.23 -4.94
C PHE A 113 19.85 -12.92 -5.89
N VAL A 114 20.22 -11.64 -6.01
CA VAL A 114 21.37 -11.21 -6.82
C VAL A 114 22.67 -11.79 -6.26
N ALA A 115 22.87 -11.69 -4.94
CA ALA A 115 24.06 -12.19 -4.27
C ALA A 115 24.14 -13.73 -4.31
N ARG A 116 23.01 -14.44 -4.15
CA ARG A 116 22.91 -15.90 -4.32
C ARG A 116 23.28 -16.34 -5.74
N HIS A 117 22.79 -15.64 -6.76
CA HIS A 117 23.13 -15.94 -8.15
C HIS A 117 24.64 -15.79 -8.39
N LYS A 118 25.24 -14.69 -7.92
CA LYS A 118 26.69 -14.47 -8.00
C LYS A 118 27.49 -15.50 -7.21
N ALA A 119 27.03 -15.88 -6.01
CA ALA A 119 27.71 -16.87 -5.18
C ALA A 119 27.75 -18.25 -5.86
N ARG A 120 26.63 -18.68 -6.46
CA ARG A 120 26.54 -19.94 -7.22
C ARG A 120 27.51 -19.98 -8.40
N LEU A 121 27.64 -18.87 -9.14
CA LEU A 121 28.59 -18.77 -10.25
C LEU A 121 30.06 -18.93 -9.82
N HIS A 122 30.39 -18.54 -8.59
CA HIS A 122 31.74 -18.64 -8.05
C HIS A 122 31.94 -19.83 -7.10
N GLY A 123 30.99 -20.77 -7.03
CA GLY A 123 31.06 -21.92 -6.12
C GLY A 123 31.06 -21.54 -4.63
N ARG A 124 30.60 -20.35 -4.27
CA ARG A 124 30.56 -19.84 -2.89
C ARG A 124 29.18 -20.08 -2.26
N ARG A 125 29.15 -20.13 -0.92
CA ARG A 125 27.89 -20.21 -0.16
C ARG A 125 27.00 -19.00 -0.48
N ALA A 126 25.71 -19.26 -0.70
CA ALA A 126 24.73 -18.20 -0.93
C ALA A 126 24.48 -17.40 0.36
N PRO A 127 24.61 -16.06 0.33
CA PRO A 127 24.33 -15.22 1.49
C PRO A 127 22.81 -15.04 1.66
N TRP A 128 22.20 -15.85 2.52
CA TRP A 128 20.76 -15.82 2.83
C TRP A 128 20.41 -14.82 3.93
N GLU A 129 21.40 -14.21 4.58
CA GLU A 129 21.24 -13.28 5.71
C GLU A 129 20.35 -12.09 5.33
N PHE A 130 20.54 -11.53 4.12
CA PHE A 130 19.73 -10.40 3.64
C PHE A 130 18.26 -10.79 3.44
N ALA A 131 17.99 -12.03 3.02
CA ALA A 131 16.63 -12.53 2.90
C ALA A 131 15.98 -12.64 4.28
N VAL A 132 16.72 -13.13 5.28
CA VAL A 132 16.24 -13.24 6.67
C VAL A 132 15.90 -11.88 7.23
N VAL A 133 16.80 -10.90 7.08
CA VAL A 133 16.56 -9.54 7.57
C VAL A 133 15.33 -8.95 6.88
N GLY A 134 15.21 -9.11 5.56
CA GLY A 134 14.03 -8.67 4.81
C GLY A 134 12.73 -9.33 5.30
N CYS A 135 12.73 -10.65 5.47
CA CYS A 135 11.57 -11.39 5.99
C CYS A 135 11.25 -11.03 7.46
N ALA A 136 12.26 -10.82 8.29
CA ALA A 136 12.09 -10.40 9.69
C ALA A 136 11.46 -9.01 9.77
N LEU A 137 11.86 -8.07 8.91
CA LEU A 137 11.22 -6.75 8.80
C LEU A 137 9.74 -6.87 8.40
N LEU A 138 9.41 -7.74 7.45
CA LEU A 138 8.01 -8.00 7.06
C LEU A 138 7.21 -8.63 8.20
N GLY A 139 7.78 -9.61 8.91
CA GLY A 139 7.16 -10.24 10.07
C GLY A 139 6.92 -9.25 11.21
N ALA A 140 7.92 -8.43 11.54
CA ALA A 140 7.81 -7.37 12.54
C ALA A 140 6.72 -6.35 12.16
N LEU A 141 6.65 -5.98 10.89
CA LEU A 141 5.61 -5.09 10.38
C LEU A 141 4.21 -5.71 10.48
N ALA A 142 4.07 -6.99 10.15
CA ALA A 142 2.81 -7.72 10.27
C ALA A 142 2.33 -7.79 11.73
N VAL A 143 3.24 -8.01 12.68
CA VAL A 143 2.93 -7.99 14.12
C VAL A 143 2.56 -6.57 14.58
N ALA A 144 3.31 -5.55 14.15
CA ALA A 144 3.08 -4.17 14.55
C ALA A 144 1.76 -3.58 14.01
N LEU A 145 1.29 -4.07 12.85
CA LEU A 145 0.05 -3.65 12.21
C LEU A 145 -1.12 -4.60 12.47
N ALA A 146 -0.92 -5.66 13.25
CA ALA A 146 -1.98 -6.57 13.61
C ALA A 146 -3.10 -5.82 14.34
N PRO A 147 -4.38 -6.02 13.97
CA PRO A 147 -5.48 -5.37 14.66
C PRO A 147 -5.47 -5.79 16.13
N ALA A 148 -5.58 -4.81 17.03
CA ALA A 148 -5.81 -5.10 18.44
C ALA A 148 -7.07 -5.96 18.54
N ARG A 149 -7.01 -7.05 19.32
CA ARG A 149 -8.20 -7.85 19.60
C ARG A 149 -9.26 -6.87 20.12
N PRO A 150 -10.49 -6.87 19.55
CA PRO A 150 -11.53 -6.03 20.09
C PRO A 150 -11.64 -6.37 21.56
N ALA A 151 -11.42 -5.38 22.42
CA ALA A 151 -11.70 -5.54 23.83
C ALA A 151 -13.17 -5.96 23.89
N ARG A 152 -13.45 -7.11 24.51
CA ARG A 152 -14.81 -7.56 24.75
C ARG A 152 -15.40 -6.54 25.72
N THR A 153 -15.94 -5.45 25.19
CA THR A 153 -16.63 -4.44 25.99
C THR A 153 -17.74 -5.18 26.71
N GLU A 154 -17.60 -5.28 28.04
CA GLU A 154 -18.66 -5.70 28.93
C GLU A 154 -19.95 -4.99 28.53
N ALA A 155 -21.05 -5.75 28.50
CA ALA A 155 -22.36 -5.39 27.99
C ALA A 155 -22.75 -3.93 28.32
N THR A 156 -22.41 -3.00 27.43
CA THR A 156 -22.76 -1.59 27.56
C THR A 156 -24.02 -1.40 26.75
N ALA A 157 -25.16 -1.16 27.42
CA ALA A 157 -26.48 -0.72 26.92
C ALA A 157 -26.98 -1.23 25.53
N PRO A 158 -28.25 -1.63 25.40
CA PRO A 158 -28.79 -2.05 24.09
C PRO A 158 -28.53 -0.98 23.02
N VAL A 159 -27.96 -1.40 21.89
CA VAL A 159 -27.67 -0.51 20.76
C VAL A 159 -29.00 -0.07 20.15
N ARG A 160 -29.32 1.22 20.27
CA ARG A 160 -30.54 1.77 19.65
C ARG A 160 -30.27 2.08 18.18
N PHE A 161 -31.17 1.65 17.30
CA PHE A 161 -31.05 1.91 15.86
C PHE A 161 -30.85 3.40 15.54
N GLU A 162 -31.53 4.27 16.28
CA GLU A 162 -31.44 5.73 16.15
C GLU A 162 -30.00 6.28 16.27
N GLN A 163 -29.18 5.68 17.14
CA GLN A 163 -27.79 6.10 17.31
C GLN A 163 -26.95 5.70 16.08
N VAL A 164 -27.20 4.51 15.54
CA VAL A 164 -26.52 4.02 14.33
C VAL A 164 -26.93 4.86 13.13
N ARG A 165 -28.23 5.17 13.00
CA ARG A 165 -28.77 6.01 11.93
C ARG A 165 -28.11 7.39 11.91
N ALA A 166 -28.02 8.05 13.07
CA ALA A 166 -27.37 9.35 13.19
C ALA A 166 -25.90 9.32 12.74
N VAL A 167 -25.15 8.28 13.12
CA VAL A 167 -23.76 8.08 12.65
C VAL A 167 -23.71 7.87 11.14
N VAL A 168 -24.54 6.98 10.59
CA VAL A 168 -24.56 6.69 9.15
C VAL A 168 -24.95 7.93 8.35
N GLU A 169 -25.89 8.73 8.84
CA GLU A 169 -26.34 9.96 8.21
C GLU A 169 -25.22 11.01 8.14
N GLN A 170 -24.47 11.18 9.24
CA GLN A 170 -23.37 12.15 9.27
C GLN A 170 -22.12 11.66 8.52
N ARG A 171 -21.82 10.35 8.58
CA ARG A 171 -20.54 9.81 8.14
C ARG A 171 -20.57 9.18 6.75
N CYS A 172 -21.71 8.65 6.32
CA CYS A 172 -21.83 7.79 5.13
C CYS A 172 -22.78 8.36 4.05
N VAL A 173 -23.93 8.91 4.46
CA VAL A 173 -24.95 9.45 3.53
C VAL A 173 -24.43 10.56 2.61
N PRO A 174 -23.42 11.39 2.95
CA PRO A 174 -22.84 12.33 1.99
C PRO A 174 -22.37 11.69 0.67
N CYS A 175 -21.99 10.41 0.69
CA CYS A 175 -21.55 9.67 -0.51
C CYS A 175 -22.42 8.44 -0.87
N HIS A 176 -23.45 8.15 -0.06
CA HIS A 176 -24.32 6.97 -0.19
C HIS A 176 -25.80 7.35 -0.03
N ASN A 177 -26.26 8.35 -0.78
CA ASN A 177 -27.63 8.84 -0.79
C ASN A 177 -28.37 8.48 -2.09
N ALA A 178 -29.57 9.02 -2.27
CA ALA A 178 -30.38 8.76 -3.46
C ALA A 178 -29.75 9.30 -4.75
N GLN A 179 -29.05 10.44 -4.67
CA GLN A 179 -28.43 11.11 -5.82
C GLN A 179 -27.03 10.57 -6.12
N LEU A 180 -26.30 10.16 -5.08
CA LEU A 180 -24.93 9.68 -5.14
C LEU A 180 -24.83 8.37 -4.36
N ALA A 181 -25.05 7.26 -5.05
CA ALA A 181 -24.89 5.91 -4.52
C ALA A 181 -23.53 5.34 -4.93
N GLN A 182 -22.44 5.77 -4.26
CA GLN A 182 -21.10 5.27 -4.59
C GLN A 182 -21.05 3.74 -4.53
N LYS A 183 -20.51 3.13 -5.59
CA LYS A 183 -20.54 1.66 -5.83
C LYS A 183 -21.96 1.04 -5.80
N GLY A 184 -22.99 1.81 -6.12
CA GLY A 184 -24.38 1.35 -6.09
C GLY A 184 -24.95 1.15 -4.68
N VAL A 185 -24.27 1.64 -3.64
CA VAL A 185 -24.71 1.52 -2.24
C VAL A 185 -25.42 2.81 -1.82
N ALA A 186 -26.67 2.67 -1.37
CA ALA A 186 -27.48 3.74 -0.80
C ALA A 186 -27.82 3.38 0.66
N LEU A 187 -27.73 4.36 1.56
CA LEU A 187 -27.86 4.20 3.02
C LEU A 187 -28.80 5.23 3.66
N HIS A 188 -29.51 6.02 2.84
CA HIS A 188 -30.30 7.18 3.28
C HIS A 188 -31.67 6.81 3.88
N THR A 189 -32.12 5.56 3.76
CA THR A 189 -33.32 5.06 4.47
C THR A 189 -32.97 3.89 5.40
N PRO A 190 -33.76 3.65 6.46
CA PRO A 190 -33.54 2.53 7.38
C PRO A 190 -33.48 1.17 6.68
N GLU A 191 -34.36 0.93 5.72
CA GLU A 191 -34.46 -0.34 4.98
C GLU A 191 -33.23 -0.56 4.10
N LEU A 192 -32.74 0.51 3.47
CA LEU A 192 -31.52 0.48 2.66
C LEU A 192 -30.27 0.26 3.52
N LEU A 193 -30.21 0.88 4.70
CA LEU A 193 -29.13 0.64 5.66
C LEU A 193 -29.14 -0.81 6.15
N GLN A 194 -30.30 -1.36 6.53
CA GLN A 194 -30.40 -2.76 6.97
C GLN A 194 -30.03 -3.73 5.85
N ARG A 195 -30.50 -3.50 4.61
CA ARG A 195 -30.14 -4.32 3.45
C ARG A 195 -28.63 -4.35 3.20
N ASN A 196 -27.93 -3.26 3.49
CA ASN A 196 -26.48 -3.13 3.31
C ASN A 196 -25.68 -3.34 4.61
N ALA A 197 -26.30 -3.83 5.69
CA ALA A 197 -25.68 -3.87 7.02
C ALA A 197 -24.35 -4.64 7.03
N GLN A 198 -24.27 -5.77 6.31
CA GLN A 198 -23.02 -6.55 6.18
C GLN A 198 -21.90 -5.75 5.52
N ALA A 199 -22.21 -5.00 4.45
CA ALA A 199 -21.22 -4.17 3.77
C ALA A 199 -20.77 -3.01 4.66
N VAL A 200 -21.70 -2.36 5.36
CA VAL A 200 -21.39 -1.29 6.32
C VAL A 200 -20.50 -1.81 7.44
N TYR A 201 -20.82 -2.97 8.04
CA TYR A 201 -20.00 -3.62 9.05
C TYR A 201 -18.57 -3.91 8.53
N GLN A 202 -18.46 -4.58 7.38
CA GLN A 202 -17.16 -4.93 6.82
C GLN A 202 -16.32 -3.69 6.49
N GLN A 203 -16.91 -2.66 5.89
CA GLN A 203 -16.16 -1.50 5.41
C GLN A 203 -15.86 -0.47 6.51
N ALA A 204 -16.81 -0.22 7.42
CA ALA A 204 -16.69 0.81 8.45
C ALA A 204 -16.18 0.24 9.79
N ALA A 205 -16.71 -0.88 10.27
CA ALA A 205 -16.29 -1.41 11.57
C ALA A 205 -15.03 -2.29 11.46
N LEU A 206 -15.01 -3.24 10.52
CA LEU A 206 -13.96 -4.26 10.46
C LEU A 206 -12.70 -3.77 9.71
N LEU A 207 -12.83 -3.40 8.44
CA LEU A 207 -11.70 -3.03 7.58
C LEU A 207 -11.27 -1.57 7.73
N ARG A 208 -12.11 -0.75 8.38
CA ARG A 208 -11.89 0.69 8.59
C ARG A 208 -11.60 1.46 7.28
N LEU A 209 -12.08 0.95 6.15
CA LEU A 209 -11.85 1.52 4.82
C LEU A 209 -12.76 2.70 4.52
N MET A 210 -13.97 2.68 5.08
CA MET A 210 -14.94 3.75 4.94
C MET A 210 -15.12 4.49 6.25
N PRO A 211 -15.38 5.80 6.22
CA PRO A 211 -15.33 6.71 5.08
C PRO A 211 -13.92 6.79 4.49
N LEU A 212 -13.79 6.94 3.16
CA LEU A 212 -12.49 6.89 2.48
C LEU A 212 -11.52 7.91 3.08
N ASN A 213 -10.33 7.47 3.48
CA ASN A 213 -9.33 8.28 4.17
C ASN A 213 -9.85 9.00 5.44
N ASN A 214 -10.86 8.42 6.09
CA ASN A 214 -11.58 9.02 7.20
C ASN A 214 -12.11 10.44 6.93
N ALA A 215 -12.58 10.71 5.70
CA ALA A 215 -12.95 12.06 5.25
C ALA A 215 -14.04 12.74 6.11
N THR A 216 -14.94 11.97 6.74
CA THR A 216 -15.97 12.50 7.63
C THR A 216 -15.64 12.34 9.12
N LEU A 217 -14.40 11.97 9.45
CA LEU A 217 -13.88 11.86 10.82
C LEU A 217 -14.69 10.92 11.72
N ILE A 218 -15.06 9.73 11.20
CA ILE A 218 -15.73 8.72 12.03
C ILE A 218 -14.78 8.25 13.14
N THR A 219 -15.30 8.14 14.37
CA THR A 219 -14.51 7.75 15.55
C THR A 219 -14.51 6.24 15.76
N GLU A 220 -13.64 5.74 16.65
CA GLU A 220 -13.60 4.30 16.97
C GLU A 220 -14.86 3.87 17.74
N GLU A 221 -15.42 4.75 18.56
CA GLU A 221 -16.68 4.52 19.28
C GLU A 221 -17.85 4.38 18.30
N GLU A 222 -17.89 5.24 17.26
CA GLU A 222 -18.90 5.16 16.19
C GLU A 222 -18.75 3.87 15.36
N ARG A 223 -17.51 3.45 15.06
CA ARG A 223 -17.25 2.16 14.38
C ARG A 223 -17.67 0.97 15.24
N SER A 224 -17.37 1.02 16.53
CA SER A 224 -17.77 -0.01 17.51
C SER A 224 -19.30 -0.10 17.65
N LEU A 225 -20.00 1.04 17.65
CA LEU A 225 -21.46 1.09 17.64
C LEU A 225 -22.04 0.37 16.42
N ILE A 226 -21.52 0.63 15.22
CA ILE A 226 -21.92 -0.05 13.98
C ILE A 226 -21.62 -1.55 14.07
N GLY A 227 -20.46 -1.92 14.62
CA GLY A 227 -20.06 -3.30 14.86
C GLY A 227 -21.08 -4.07 15.69
N ARG A 228 -21.39 -3.54 16.88
CA ARG A 228 -22.35 -4.15 17.81
C ARG A 228 -23.77 -4.21 17.25
N TRP A 229 -24.20 -3.17 16.51
CA TRP A 229 -25.51 -3.18 15.84
C TRP A 229 -25.63 -4.32 14.83
N PHE A 230 -24.58 -4.55 14.02
CA PHE A 230 -24.58 -5.65 13.05
C PHE A 230 -24.57 -7.02 13.75
N GLU A 231 -23.74 -7.18 14.78
CA GLU A 231 -23.67 -8.43 15.57
C GLU A 231 -25.00 -8.75 16.29
N ALA A 232 -25.78 -7.73 16.64
CA ALA A 232 -27.14 -7.88 17.19
C ALA A 232 -28.21 -8.20 16.13
N GLY A 233 -27.84 -8.45 14.87
CA GLY A 233 -28.77 -8.77 13.78
C GLY A 233 -29.31 -7.56 13.02
N ALA A 234 -28.66 -6.40 13.14
CA ALA A 234 -29.04 -5.15 12.47
C ALA A 234 -30.52 -4.75 12.67
N PRO A 235 -31.02 -4.64 13.92
CA PRO A 235 -32.39 -4.26 14.19
C PRO A 235 -32.69 -2.82 13.76
N LEU A 236 -33.93 -2.55 13.33
CA LEU A 236 -34.44 -1.22 12.98
C LEU A 236 -35.12 -0.49 14.16
N ARG A 237 -35.12 -1.08 15.35
CA ARG A 237 -35.75 -0.56 16.55
C ARG A 237 -34.70 -0.48 17.66
#